data_AF-W7YZP6-F1
#
_entry.id   AF-W7YZP6-F1
#
_cell.length_a   1.000
_cell.length_b   1.000
_cell.length_c   1.000
_cell.angle_alpha   90.00
_cell.angle_beta   90.00
_cell.angle_gamma   90.00
#
_symmetry.space_group_name_H-M   'P 1'
#
loop_
_entity.id
_entity.type
_entity.pdbx_description
1 polymer ?
#
loop_
_entity_poly.entity_id
_entity_poly.type
_entity_poly.pdbx_seq_one_letter_code
_entity_poly.pdbx_strand_id
1 'polypeptide(L)'
;MPNITSRQVILLGVTYIINITLIHVPSQLAGYGRQHAYLSFLVAGLVVALLLLVLTRSANRFPGQDLFQSLTSRFPIIGRFIGLLYLLFFFFILTRDMRSISDFTNVLLLPNTPIFVIGLCVATTVVYIVRGGLRTLIGITELYGPILIIVVFFMVFVVFKDFNTGYLKPVLYIDWAGVGKGSWIAFSYLGQVLALPFICSGKNYRYRHGLYSLLIGTGLLTLIILMLLLILGAPITERMMYPTYELVRQLRVTDFLDRFDLILVALWFPAALLNVAISYTLFVMVLRRSSPLFPVK
;
A
#
# COMPACT_ATOMS: atom_id res chain seq x y z
N MET A 1 -16.23 -18.79 6.85
CA MET A 1 -14.96 -18.10 6.54
C MET A 1 -13.84 -18.80 7.29
N PRO A 2 -12.64 -18.99 6.71
CA PRO A 2 -11.52 -19.61 7.42
C PRO A 2 -11.18 -18.80 8.68
N ASN A 3 -10.70 -19.48 9.74
CA ASN A 3 -10.20 -18.81 10.93
C ASN A 3 -8.90 -18.07 10.59
N ILE A 4 -8.99 -16.76 10.34
CA ILE A 4 -7.84 -15.90 10.09
C ILE A 4 -7.22 -15.51 11.43
N THR A 5 -5.91 -15.70 11.57
CA THR A 5 -5.20 -15.33 12.80
C THR A 5 -4.95 -13.83 12.87
N SER A 6 -4.74 -13.32 14.09
CA SER A 6 -4.41 -11.91 14.30
C SER A 6 -3.16 -11.45 13.53
N ARG A 7 -2.15 -12.32 13.44
CA ARG A 7 -0.91 -12.06 12.69
C ARG A 7 -1.17 -11.92 11.19
N GLN A 8 -1.99 -12.82 10.63
CA GLN A 8 -2.35 -12.80 9.21
C GLN A 8 -3.06 -11.51 8.81
N VAL A 9 -3.98 -11.00 9.63
CA VAL A 9 -4.63 -9.69 9.39
C VAL A 9 -3.61 -8.57 9.40
N ILE A 10 -2.67 -8.59 10.34
CA ILE A 10 -1.63 -7.55 10.45
C ILE A 10 -0.73 -7.56 9.22
N LEU A 11 -0.22 -8.72 8.83
CA LEU A 11 0.63 -8.85 7.65
C LEU A 11 -0.10 -8.46 6.36
N LEU A 12 -1.39 -8.75 6.26
CA LEU A 12 -2.23 -8.32 5.13
C LEU A 12 -2.29 -6.81 5.03
N GLY A 13 -2.53 -6.13 6.15
CA GLY A 13 -2.51 -4.67 6.16
C GLY A 13 -1.14 -4.08 5.85
N VAL A 14 -0.06 -4.63 6.41
CA VAL A 14 1.31 -4.15 6.17
C VAL A 14 1.68 -4.25 4.69
N THR A 15 1.45 -5.42 4.07
CA THR A 15 1.74 -5.62 2.64
C THR A 15 0.88 -4.75 1.74
N TYR A 16 -0.39 -4.54 2.10
CA TYR A 16 -1.30 -3.68 1.35
C TYR A 16 -0.85 -2.21 1.38
N ILE A 17 -0.32 -1.74 2.52
CA ILE A 17 0.27 -0.40 2.65
C ILE A 17 1.55 -0.26 1.84
N ILE A 18 2.49 -1.20 1.96
CA ILE A 18 3.86 -0.99 1.52
C ILE A 18 4.01 -1.11 0.00
N ASN A 19 3.43 -2.16 -0.60
CA ASN A 19 3.87 -2.63 -1.92
C ASN A 19 3.80 -1.57 -3.03
N ILE A 20 2.62 -1.05 -3.38
CA ILE A 20 2.52 -0.05 -4.45
C ILE A 20 3.06 1.32 -4.00
N THR A 21 2.93 1.62 -2.71
CA THR A 21 3.33 2.92 -2.14
C THR A 21 4.84 3.15 -2.25
N LEU A 22 5.66 2.11 -2.05
CA LEU A 22 7.12 2.25 -2.08
C LEU A 22 7.67 2.62 -3.47
N ILE A 23 6.89 2.41 -4.53
CA ILE A 23 7.32 2.62 -5.91
C ILE A 23 7.44 4.11 -6.24
N HIS A 24 6.40 4.91 -5.94
CA HIS A 24 6.26 6.28 -6.44
C HIS A 24 6.06 7.33 -5.35
N VAL A 25 5.47 6.96 -4.21
CA VAL A 25 5.04 7.94 -3.22
C VAL A 25 6.23 8.67 -2.57
N PRO A 26 7.39 8.06 -2.32
CA PRO A 26 8.53 8.79 -1.75
C PRO A 26 9.01 9.98 -2.60
N SER A 27 9.04 9.87 -3.93
CA SER A 27 9.47 10.99 -4.80
C SER A 27 8.45 12.12 -4.80
N GLN A 28 7.16 11.80 -4.83
CA GLN A 28 6.09 12.78 -4.70
C GLN A 28 6.17 13.53 -3.37
N LEU A 29 6.34 12.80 -2.26
CA LEU A 29 6.49 13.40 -0.94
C LEU A 29 7.74 14.27 -0.85
N ALA A 30 8.87 13.85 -1.42
CA ALA A 30 10.08 14.67 -1.50
C ALA A 30 9.85 15.98 -2.28
N GLY A 31 9.08 15.95 -3.37
CA GLY A 31 8.76 17.16 -4.14
C GLY A 31 7.93 18.20 -3.36
N TYR A 32 7.10 17.78 -2.42
CA TYR A 32 6.30 18.70 -1.59
C TYR A 32 6.96 19.03 -0.25
N GLY A 33 7.34 18.01 0.53
CA GLY A 33 7.87 18.15 1.88
C GLY A 33 9.40 18.32 1.94
N ARG A 34 10.11 18.16 0.81
CA ARG A 34 11.58 18.22 0.72
C ARG A 34 12.25 17.35 1.78
N GLN A 35 13.15 17.91 2.58
CA GLN A 35 13.83 17.20 3.67
C GLN A 35 12.88 16.73 4.79
N HIS A 36 11.68 17.30 4.87
CA HIS A 36 10.64 16.96 5.87
C HIS A 36 9.57 16.01 5.32
N ALA A 37 9.77 15.48 4.12
CA ALA A 37 8.82 14.60 3.44
C ALA A 37 8.42 13.36 4.25
N TYR A 38 9.31 12.89 5.13
CA TYR A 38 9.02 11.78 6.04
C TYR A 38 7.87 12.08 7.01
N LEU A 39 7.67 13.35 7.40
CA LEU A 39 6.54 13.77 8.25
C LEU A 39 5.20 13.55 7.57
N SER A 40 5.15 13.57 6.24
CA SER A 40 3.89 13.38 5.50
C SER A 40 3.28 12.00 5.71
N PHE A 41 4.10 10.94 5.81
CA PHE A 41 3.60 9.61 6.15
C PHE A 41 3.07 9.54 7.59
N LEU A 42 3.71 10.23 8.53
CA LEU A 42 3.28 10.26 9.93
C LEU A 42 1.96 10.99 10.10
N VAL A 43 1.82 12.17 9.49
CA VAL A 43 0.59 12.97 9.52
C VAL A 43 -0.55 12.20 8.85
N ALA A 44 -0.33 11.65 7.65
CA ALA A 44 -1.32 10.83 6.97
C ALA A 44 -1.70 9.58 7.78
N GLY A 45 -0.71 8.91 8.39
CA GLY A 45 -0.92 7.77 9.27
C GLY A 45 -1.80 8.10 10.47
N LEU A 46 -1.62 9.27 11.10
CA LEU A 46 -2.48 9.72 12.20
C LEU A 46 -3.93 9.90 11.74
N VAL A 47 -4.14 10.54 10.58
CA VAL A 47 -5.49 10.72 10.01
C VAL A 47 -6.14 9.37 9.70
N VAL A 48 -5.41 8.44 9.07
CA VAL A 48 -5.91 7.09 8.78
C VAL A 48 -6.21 6.31 10.06
N ALA A 49 -5.42 6.46 11.12
CA ALA A 49 -5.66 5.81 12.41
C ALA A 49 -6.99 6.27 13.04
N LEU A 50 -7.26 7.57 13.00
CA LEU A 50 -8.52 8.14 13.48
C LEU A 50 -9.71 7.61 12.67
N LEU A 51 -9.62 7.59 11.34
CA LEU A 51 -10.67 7.02 10.48
C LEU A 51 -10.88 5.54 10.74
N LEU A 52 -9.80 4.78 10.91
CA LEU A 52 -9.85 3.36 11.23
C LEU A 52 -10.57 3.11 12.56
N LEU A 53 -10.35 3.97 13.56
CA LEU A 53 -11.04 3.90 14.85
C LEU A 53 -12.54 4.12 14.68
N VAL A 54 -12.93 5.16 13.93
CA VAL A 54 -14.33 5.49 13.65
C VAL A 54 -15.01 4.34 12.90
N LEU A 55 -14.39 3.84 11.83
CA LEU A 55 -14.93 2.73 11.04
C LEU A 55 -15.06 1.45 11.86
N THR A 56 -14.06 1.11 12.67
CA THR A 56 -14.11 -0.12 13.48
C THR A 56 -15.13 0.00 14.62
N ARG A 57 -15.25 1.17 15.26
CA ARG A 57 -16.29 1.45 16.25
C ARG A 57 -17.69 1.35 15.65
N SER A 58 -17.87 1.86 14.43
CA SER A 58 -19.13 1.76 13.70
C SER A 58 -19.46 0.31 13.33
N ALA A 59 -18.50 -0.44 12.78
CA ALA A 59 -18.67 -1.85 12.43
C ALA A 59 -19.06 -2.72 13.64
N ASN A 60 -18.46 -2.47 14.81
CA ASN A 60 -18.79 -3.21 16.03
C ASN A 60 -20.20 -2.94 16.57
N ARG A 61 -20.86 -1.84 16.17
CA ARG A 61 -22.25 -1.54 16.55
C ARG A 61 -23.28 -2.33 15.72
N PHE A 62 -22.86 -2.91 14.60
CA PHE A 62 -23.73 -3.71 13.72
C PHE A 62 -23.17 -5.13 13.53
N PRO A 63 -23.08 -5.92 14.61
CA PRO A 63 -22.51 -7.27 14.55
C PRO A 63 -23.29 -8.16 13.58
N GLY A 64 -22.59 -8.70 12.57
CA GLY A 64 -23.17 -9.60 11.58
C GLY A 64 -23.72 -8.92 10.32
N GLN A 65 -23.72 -7.59 10.26
CA GLN A 65 -23.98 -6.84 9.03
C GLN A 65 -22.67 -6.23 8.52
N ASP A 66 -22.48 -6.24 7.20
CA ASP A 66 -21.41 -5.42 6.63
C ASP A 66 -21.70 -3.93 6.88
N LEU A 67 -20.68 -3.08 7.02
CA LEU A 67 -20.85 -1.62 7.17
C LEU A 67 -21.81 -1.08 6.10
N PHE A 68 -21.66 -1.60 4.88
CA PHE A 68 -22.52 -1.28 3.76
C PHE A 68 -23.98 -1.73 3.92
N GLN A 69 -24.19 -2.93 4.44
CA GLN A 69 -25.51 -3.50 4.69
C GLN A 69 -26.23 -2.76 5.83
N SER A 70 -25.50 -2.36 6.88
CA SER A 70 -26.03 -1.56 7.98
C SER A 70 -26.44 -0.15 7.56
N LEU A 71 -25.70 0.48 6.64
CA LEU A 71 -26.04 1.80 6.14
C LEU A 71 -27.26 1.75 5.23
N THR A 72 -27.31 0.75 4.35
CA THR A 72 -28.37 0.63 3.35
C THR A 72 -29.69 0.15 3.98
N SER A 73 -29.65 -0.64 5.05
CA SER A 73 -30.85 -1.04 5.78
C SER A 73 -31.51 0.14 6.51
N ARG A 74 -30.72 1.09 7.00
CA ARG A 74 -31.23 2.24 7.77
C ARG A 74 -31.51 3.48 6.90
N PHE A 75 -30.71 3.71 5.87
CA PHE A 75 -30.85 4.82 4.93
C PHE A 75 -30.65 4.32 3.49
N PRO A 76 -31.69 3.81 2.80
CA PRO A 76 -31.52 3.11 1.53
C PRO A 76 -30.94 3.98 0.41
N ILE A 77 -31.31 5.26 0.32
CA ILE A 77 -30.82 6.19 -0.71
C ILE A 77 -29.34 6.55 -0.44
N ILE A 78 -29.04 6.97 0.78
CA ILE A 78 -27.69 7.37 1.20
C ILE A 78 -26.74 6.16 1.18
N GLY A 79 -27.22 5.00 1.62
CA GLY A 79 -26.50 3.73 1.57
C GLY A 79 -26.14 3.35 0.13
N ARG A 80 -27.09 3.37 -0.81
CA ARG A 80 -26.81 3.10 -2.23
C ARG A 80 -25.78 4.06 -2.81
N PHE A 81 -25.89 5.36 -2.52
CA PHE A 81 -24.93 6.36 -2.99
C PHE A 81 -23.51 6.09 -2.43
N ILE A 82 -23.40 5.83 -1.13
CA ILE A 82 -22.12 5.48 -0.50
C ILE A 82 -21.55 4.19 -1.09
N GLY A 83 -22.39 3.21 -1.42
CA GLY A 83 -21.97 1.97 -2.08
C GLY A 83 -21.35 2.20 -3.43
N LEU A 84 -21.96 3.06 -4.23
CA LEU A 84 -21.42 3.47 -5.52
C LEU A 84 -20.06 4.17 -5.34
N LEU A 85 -19.93 5.06 -4.35
CA LEU A 85 -18.65 5.71 -4.04
C LEU A 85 -17.56 4.71 -3.64
N TYR A 86 -17.88 3.71 -2.80
CA TYR A 86 -16.94 2.66 -2.44
C TYR A 86 -16.55 1.79 -3.64
N LEU A 87 -17.51 1.45 -4.51
CA LEU A 87 -17.26 0.68 -5.73
C LEU A 87 -16.30 1.44 -6.66
N LEU A 88 -16.56 2.73 -6.90
CA LEU A 88 -15.68 3.59 -7.71
C LEU A 88 -14.30 3.75 -7.07
N PHE A 89 -14.25 3.89 -5.74
CA PHE A 89 -13.00 3.99 -4.99
C PHE A 89 -12.13 2.74 -5.15
N PHE A 90 -12.68 1.54 -4.97
CA PHE A 90 -11.91 0.30 -5.15
C PHE A 90 -11.57 0.03 -6.62
N PHE A 91 -12.44 0.42 -7.56
CA PHE A 91 -12.13 0.36 -8.99
C PHE A 91 -10.94 1.26 -9.35
N PHE A 92 -10.89 2.47 -8.79
CA PHE A 92 -9.78 3.39 -8.98
C PHE A 92 -8.47 2.83 -8.39
N ILE A 93 -8.51 2.30 -7.17
CA ILE A 93 -7.35 1.62 -6.53
C ILE A 93 -6.85 0.47 -7.41
N LEU A 94 -7.74 -0.42 -7.85
CA LEU A 94 -7.39 -1.55 -8.71
C LEU A 94 -6.71 -1.09 -10.00
N THR A 95 -7.30 -0.10 -10.69
CA THR A 95 -6.77 0.41 -11.96
C THR A 95 -5.43 1.08 -11.77
N ARG A 96 -5.29 1.90 -10.71
CA ARG A 96 -4.03 2.54 -10.32
C ARG A 96 -2.95 1.49 -10.05
N ASP A 97 -3.24 0.46 -9.26
CA ASP A 97 -2.23 -0.54 -8.88
C ASP A 97 -1.81 -1.41 -10.07
N MET A 98 -2.77 -1.81 -10.92
CA MET A 98 -2.48 -2.49 -12.19
C MET A 98 -1.59 -1.64 -13.09
N ARG A 99 -1.89 -0.34 -13.21
CA ARG A 99 -1.11 0.59 -14.03
C ARG A 99 0.30 0.77 -13.47
N SER A 100 0.44 1.00 -12.16
CA SER A 100 1.72 1.16 -11.49
C SER A 100 2.65 -0.05 -11.69
N ILE A 101 2.14 -1.28 -11.54
CA ILE A 101 2.94 -2.48 -11.79
C ILE A 101 3.30 -2.61 -13.26
N SER A 102 2.34 -2.37 -14.16
CA SER A 102 2.60 -2.49 -15.60
C SER A 102 3.67 -1.48 -16.06
N ASP A 103 3.60 -0.24 -15.57
CA ASP A 103 4.58 0.81 -15.87
C ASP A 103 5.94 0.48 -15.26
N PHE A 104 5.99 0.02 -14.00
CA PHE A 104 7.23 -0.43 -13.38
C PHE A 104 7.91 -1.55 -14.19
N THR A 105 7.13 -2.56 -14.57
CA THR A 105 7.63 -3.66 -15.39
C THR A 105 8.08 -3.19 -16.77
N ASN A 106 7.34 -2.31 -17.42
CA ASN A 106 7.71 -1.79 -18.72
C ASN A 106 9.00 -0.97 -18.65
N VAL A 107 9.10 -0.02 -17.73
CA VAL A 107 10.25 0.88 -17.65
C VAL A 107 11.53 0.16 -17.22
N LEU A 108 11.44 -0.78 -16.27
CA LEU A 108 12.63 -1.35 -15.63
C LEU A 108 12.98 -2.77 -16.07
N LEU A 109 11.98 -3.59 -16.43
CA LEU A 109 12.19 -5.02 -16.71
C LEU A 109 12.07 -5.35 -18.20
N LEU A 110 11.08 -4.79 -18.87
CA LEU A 110 10.66 -5.15 -20.23
C LEU A 110 10.40 -3.89 -21.10
N PRO A 111 11.41 -3.04 -21.34
CA PRO A 111 11.25 -1.77 -22.05
C PRO A 111 10.86 -1.92 -23.51
N ASN A 112 11.25 -3.03 -24.13
CA ASN A 112 10.94 -3.31 -25.54
C ASN A 112 9.57 -3.95 -25.74
N THR A 113 8.85 -4.30 -24.67
CA THR A 113 7.55 -4.98 -24.74
C THR A 113 6.43 -3.94 -24.66
N PRO A 114 5.44 -3.97 -25.58
CA PRO A 114 4.31 -3.03 -25.51
C PRO A 114 3.56 -3.12 -24.18
N ILE A 115 3.23 -1.96 -23.60
CA ILE A 115 2.58 -1.87 -22.28
C ILE A 115 1.26 -2.67 -22.19
N PHE A 116 0.52 -2.77 -23.29
CA PHE A 116 -0.72 -3.55 -23.35
C PHE A 116 -0.47 -5.05 -23.13
N VAL A 117 0.62 -5.61 -23.66
CA VAL A 117 0.99 -7.01 -23.48
C VAL A 117 1.36 -7.27 -22.01
N ILE A 118 2.12 -6.35 -21.41
CA ILE A 118 2.47 -6.42 -19.98
C ILE A 118 1.20 -6.35 -19.12
N GLY A 119 0.30 -5.40 -19.41
CA GLY A 119 -0.97 -5.27 -18.70
C GLY A 119 -1.84 -6.53 -18.78
N LEU A 120 -1.89 -7.19 -19.95
CA LEU A 120 -2.57 -8.48 -20.10
C LEU A 120 -1.93 -9.57 -19.24
N CYS A 121 -0.60 -9.68 -19.20
CA CYS A 121 0.10 -10.64 -18.34
C CYS A 121 -0.15 -10.39 -16.85
N VAL A 122 -0.15 -9.12 -16.42
CA VAL A 122 -0.50 -8.75 -15.05
C VAL A 122 -1.94 -9.14 -14.75
N ALA A 123 -2.88 -8.82 -15.64
CA ALA A 123 -4.30 -9.13 -15.48
C ALA A 123 -4.55 -10.64 -15.36
N THR A 124 -3.98 -11.46 -16.26
CA THR A 124 -4.16 -12.92 -16.24
C THR A 124 -3.57 -13.53 -14.97
N THR A 125 -2.40 -13.05 -14.54
CA THR A 125 -1.75 -13.49 -13.29
C THR A 125 -2.60 -13.14 -12.07
N VAL A 126 -3.13 -11.92 -12.00
CA VAL A 126 -4.02 -11.48 -10.91
C VAL A 126 -5.28 -12.34 -10.86
N VAL A 127 -5.92 -12.59 -12.00
CA VAL A 127 -7.10 -13.46 -12.07
C VAL A 127 -6.78 -14.87 -11.57
N TYR A 128 -5.61 -15.41 -11.95
CA TYR A 128 -5.16 -16.71 -11.47
C TYR A 128 -4.97 -16.75 -9.94
N ILE A 129 -4.33 -15.73 -9.35
CA ILE A 129 -4.15 -15.61 -7.90
C ILE A 129 -5.51 -15.54 -7.18
N VAL A 130 -6.43 -14.71 -7.69
CA VAL A 130 -7.75 -14.50 -7.09
C VAL A 130 -8.61 -15.77 -7.13
N ARG A 131 -8.45 -16.64 -8.13
CA ARG A 131 -9.14 -17.94 -8.20
C ARG A 131 -8.81 -18.85 -7.00
N GLY A 132 -7.64 -18.71 -6.39
CA GLY A 132 -7.28 -19.39 -5.15
C GLY A 132 -8.09 -18.94 -3.93
N GLY A 133 -8.78 -17.80 -4.03
CA GLY A 133 -9.61 -17.24 -2.97
C GLY A 133 -8.81 -16.63 -1.81
N LEU A 134 -9.54 -16.20 -0.77
CA LEU A 134 -8.97 -15.43 0.33
C LEU A 134 -7.89 -16.19 1.13
N ARG A 135 -7.99 -17.51 1.24
CA ARG A 135 -6.99 -18.34 1.95
C ARG A 135 -5.63 -18.29 1.26
N THR A 136 -5.61 -18.33 -0.07
CA THR A 136 -4.38 -18.22 -0.86
C THR A 136 -3.77 -16.84 -0.72
N LEU A 137 -4.58 -15.77 -0.78
CA LEU A 137 -4.09 -14.40 -0.59
C LEU A 137 -3.41 -14.22 0.78
N ILE A 138 -4.04 -14.74 1.84
CA ILE A 138 -3.51 -14.69 3.20
C ILE A 138 -2.23 -15.54 3.33
N GLY A 139 -2.18 -16.72 2.71
CA GLY A 139 -0.98 -17.57 2.74
C GLY A 139 0.22 -16.90 2.06
N ILE A 140 0.02 -16.29 0.89
CA ILE A 140 1.08 -15.55 0.18
C ILE A 140 1.50 -14.34 1.02
N THR A 141 0.55 -13.62 1.60
CA THR A 141 0.83 -12.48 2.51
C THR A 141 1.68 -12.91 3.70
N GLU A 142 1.38 -14.06 4.30
CA GLU A 142 2.10 -14.57 5.46
C GLU A 142 3.55 -14.95 5.14
N LEU A 143 3.81 -15.36 3.89
CA LEU A 143 5.16 -15.61 3.39
C LEU A 143 5.90 -14.31 3.07
N TYR A 144 5.32 -13.45 2.23
CA TYR A 144 6.01 -12.26 1.72
C TYR A 144 6.03 -11.09 2.71
N GLY A 145 5.08 -10.99 3.63
CA GLY A 145 5.03 -9.92 4.63
C GLY A 145 6.30 -9.85 5.49
N PRO A 146 6.71 -10.94 6.17
CA PRO A 146 7.94 -10.97 6.93
C PRO A 146 9.19 -10.74 6.07
N ILE A 147 9.22 -11.29 4.85
CA ILE A 147 10.33 -11.09 3.91
C ILE A 147 10.50 -9.60 3.60
N LEU A 148 9.41 -8.88 3.29
CA LEU A 148 9.47 -7.43 3.04
C LEU A 148 9.98 -6.65 4.25
N ILE A 149 9.54 -7.00 5.46
CA ILE A 149 10.01 -6.35 6.69
C ILE A 149 11.52 -6.57 6.84
N ILE A 150 11.98 -7.83 6.72
CA ILE A 150 13.40 -8.18 6.81
C ILE A 150 14.21 -7.44 5.75
N VAL A 151 13.73 -7.38 4.51
CA VAL A 151 14.39 -6.70 3.40
C VAL A 151 14.57 -5.21 3.69
N VAL A 152 13.55 -4.52 4.23
CA VAL A 152 13.67 -3.09 4.58
C VAL A 152 14.70 -2.88 5.70
N PHE A 153 14.69 -3.69 6.75
CA PHE A 153 15.70 -3.58 7.81
C PHE A 153 17.10 -3.96 7.34
N PHE A 154 17.21 -4.95 6.46
CA PHE A 154 18.46 -5.32 5.82
C PHE A 154 19.02 -4.16 4.99
N MET A 155 18.18 -3.46 4.21
CA MET A 155 18.60 -2.26 3.49
C MET A 155 19.18 -1.23 4.45
N VAL A 156 18.50 -0.90 5.55
CA VAL A 156 19.00 0.05 6.56
C VAL A 156 20.39 -0.38 7.06
N PHE A 157 20.58 -1.66 7.36
CA PHE A 157 21.87 -2.20 7.81
C PHE A 157 22.97 -2.14 6.75
N VAL A 158 22.65 -2.21 5.46
CA VAL A 158 23.64 -2.09 4.39
C VAL A 158 24.04 -0.63 4.19
N VAL A 159 23.08 0.30 4.20
CA VAL A 159 23.32 1.70 3.79
C VAL A 159 23.62 2.67 4.92
N PHE A 160 23.55 2.26 6.19
CA PHE A 160 23.66 3.23 7.30
C PHE A 160 24.97 4.02 7.29
N LYS A 161 26.05 3.46 6.74
CA LYS A 161 27.36 4.12 6.63
C LYS A 161 27.37 5.26 5.60
N ASP A 162 26.47 5.21 4.64
CA ASP A 162 26.35 6.20 3.56
C ASP A 162 25.41 7.35 3.93
N PHE A 163 24.80 7.31 5.13
CA PHE A 163 23.89 8.35 5.59
C PHE A 163 24.60 9.69 5.79
N ASN A 164 24.16 10.69 5.03
CA ASN A 164 24.58 12.07 5.19
C ASN A 164 23.45 12.90 5.83
N THR A 165 23.57 13.16 7.13
CA THR A 165 22.62 13.99 7.89
C THR A 165 22.57 15.45 7.42
N GLY A 166 23.57 15.90 6.65
CA GLY A 166 23.58 17.20 6.00
C GLY A 166 22.40 17.40 5.05
N TYR A 167 21.91 16.34 4.40
CA TYR A 167 20.74 16.43 3.51
C TYR A 167 19.41 16.68 4.22
N LEU A 168 19.34 16.48 5.54
CA LEU A 168 18.17 16.83 6.34
C LEU A 168 18.18 18.28 6.84
N LYS A 169 19.28 19.02 6.62
CA LYS A 169 19.36 20.42 7.03
C LYS A 169 18.66 21.34 6.02
N PRO A 170 17.99 22.41 6.48
CA PRO A 170 17.74 22.77 7.89
C PRO A 170 16.59 21.95 8.49
N VAL A 171 16.81 21.40 9.70
CA VAL A 171 15.84 20.54 10.39
C VAL A 171 14.72 21.34 11.07
N LEU A 172 15.00 22.54 11.55
CA LEU A 172 14.06 23.32 12.36
C LEU A 172 13.04 24.12 11.52
N TYR A 173 13.33 24.36 10.24
CA TYR A 173 12.45 25.12 9.36
C TYR A 173 11.58 24.14 8.55
N ILE A 174 10.43 23.79 9.11
CA ILE A 174 9.48 22.87 8.51
C ILE A 174 8.44 23.64 7.70
N ASP A 175 8.35 23.35 6.40
CA ASP A 175 7.24 23.80 5.56
C ASP A 175 6.01 22.89 5.78
N TRP A 176 5.17 23.26 6.74
CA TRP A 176 3.96 22.51 7.06
C TRP A 176 2.95 22.46 5.91
N ALA A 177 2.94 23.45 5.02
CA ALA A 177 2.06 23.44 3.84
C ALA A 177 2.51 22.36 2.84
N GLY A 178 3.82 22.27 2.59
CA GLY A 178 4.44 21.19 1.81
C GLY A 178 4.17 19.81 2.43
N VAL A 179 4.40 19.66 3.74
CA VAL A 179 4.11 18.40 4.46
C VAL A 179 2.63 18.03 4.35
N GLY A 180 1.71 19.00 4.46
CA GLY A 180 0.27 18.78 4.31
C GLY A 180 -0.12 18.27 2.92
N LYS A 181 0.44 18.85 1.86
CA LYS A 181 0.24 18.36 0.47
C LYS A 181 0.76 16.94 0.28
N GLY A 182 1.97 16.65 0.78
CA GLY A 182 2.52 15.30 0.77
C GLY A 182 1.67 14.31 1.57
N SER A 183 1.09 14.76 2.69
CA SER A 183 0.22 13.93 3.53
C SER A 183 -1.08 13.56 2.82
N TRP A 184 -1.65 14.47 2.03
CA TRP A 184 -2.83 14.19 1.22
C TRP A 184 -2.58 13.08 0.21
N ILE A 185 -1.40 13.08 -0.43
CA ILE A 185 -0.99 12.02 -1.33
C ILE A 185 -0.81 10.71 -0.56
N ALA A 186 -0.02 10.72 0.52
CA ALA A 186 0.21 9.55 1.35
C ALA A 186 -1.10 8.94 1.89
N PHE A 187 -2.07 9.77 2.24
CA PHE A 187 -3.40 9.36 2.71
C PHE A 187 -4.11 8.45 1.69
N SER A 188 -4.05 8.76 0.39
CA SER A 188 -4.67 7.95 -0.67
C SER A 188 -4.08 6.54 -0.79
N TYR A 189 -2.86 6.34 -0.31
CA TYR A 189 -2.17 5.05 -0.30
C TYR A 189 -2.34 4.32 1.03
N LEU A 190 -2.09 5.01 2.15
CA LEU A 190 -2.26 4.45 3.50
C LEU A 190 -3.73 4.10 3.82
N GLY A 191 -4.68 4.86 3.26
CA GLY A 191 -6.11 4.66 3.43
C GLY A 191 -6.62 3.30 2.91
N GLN A 192 -5.82 2.59 2.12
CA GLN A 192 -6.10 1.20 1.72
C GLN A 192 -6.36 0.27 2.92
N VAL A 193 -5.71 0.52 4.07
CA VAL A 193 -5.93 -0.24 5.32
C VAL A 193 -7.38 -0.19 5.80
N LEU A 194 -8.11 0.87 5.47
CA LEU A 194 -9.52 1.03 5.81
C LEU A 194 -10.40 -0.04 5.14
N ALA A 195 -9.85 -0.77 4.16
CA ALA A 195 -10.50 -1.92 3.52
C ALA A 195 -10.42 -3.22 4.33
N LEU A 196 -9.47 -3.36 5.27
CA LEU A 196 -9.28 -4.59 6.06
C LEU A 196 -10.54 -5.06 6.82
N PRO A 197 -11.35 -4.18 7.44
CA PRO A 197 -12.61 -4.59 8.07
C PRO A 197 -13.56 -5.27 7.08
N PHE A 198 -13.54 -4.90 5.79
CA PHE A 198 -14.41 -5.50 4.77
C PHE A 198 -13.94 -6.90 4.34
N ILE A 199 -12.62 -7.11 4.29
CA ILE A 199 -12.00 -8.41 3.94
C ILE A 199 -12.15 -9.40 5.08
N CYS A 200 -11.87 -8.95 6.30
CA CYS A 200 -11.82 -9.79 7.50
C CYS A 200 -13.12 -9.75 8.32
N SER A 201 -14.21 -9.22 7.73
CA SER A 201 -15.49 -8.99 8.41
C SER A 201 -16.00 -10.27 9.09
N GLY A 202 -16.04 -10.24 10.43
CA GLY A 202 -16.38 -11.36 11.31
C GLY A 202 -15.90 -11.12 12.75
N LYS A 203 -16.23 -12.01 13.69
CA LYS A 203 -15.89 -11.92 15.14
C LYS A 203 -14.39 -11.74 15.48
N ASN A 204 -13.50 -11.85 14.49
CA ASN A 204 -12.05 -11.89 14.69
C ASN A 204 -11.32 -10.57 14.34
N TYR A 205 -11.92 -9.65 13.58
CA TYR A 205 -11.29 -8.35 13.32
C TYR A 205 -11.46 -7.42 14.54
N ARG A 206 -10.38 -6.77 14.94
CA ARG A 206 -10.34 -5.80 16.05
C ARG A 206 -9.52 -4.61 15.60
N TYR A 207 -9.87 -3.43 16.12
CA TYR A 207 -9.19 -2.17 15.80
C TYR A 207 -7.67 -2.26 15.92
N ARG A 208 -7.17 -2.94 16.97
CA ARG A 208 -5.74 -3.17 17.21
C ARG A 208 -5.02 -3.81 16.01
N HIS A 209 -5.68 -4.70 15.26
CA HIS A 209 -5.05 -5.38 14.13
C HIS A 209 -4.82 -4.41 12.97
N GLY A 210 -5.81 -3.59 12.63
CA GLY A 210 -5.63 -2.54 11.63
C GLY A 210 -4.65 -1.46 12.11
N LEU A 211 -4.66 -1.10 13.40
CA LEU A 211 -3.73 -0.11 13.95
C LEU A 211 -2.28 -0.61 13.88
N TYR A 212 -2.00 -1.85 14.29
CA TYR A 212 -0.66 -2.42 14.16
C TYR A 212 -0.23 -2.53 12.71
N SER A 213 -1.14 -2.88 11.80
CA SER A 213 -0.86 -2.88 10.36
C SER A 213 -0.41 -1.51 9.89
N LEU A 214 -1.17 -0.48 10.27
CA LEU A 214 -0.91 0.91 9.91
C LEU A 214 0.43 1.37 10.47
N LEU A 215 0.68 1.19 11.77
CA LEU A 215 1.91 1.62 12.42
C LEU A 215 3.16 0.95 11.82
N ILE A 216 3.10 -0.36 11.56
CA ILE A 216 4.23 -1.09 10.96
C ILE A 216 4.44 -0.62 9.52
N GLY A 217 3.36 -0.51 8.73
CA GLY A 217 3.44 -0.07 7.33
C GLY A 217 3.92 1.37 7.18
N THR A 218 3.38 2.30 7.95
CA THR A 218 3.82 3.71 7.95
C THR A 218 5.23 3.86 8.48
N GLY A 219 5.61 3.10 9.51
CA GLY A 219 6.99 3.07 10.03
C GLY A 219 7.99 2.62 8.96
N LEU A 220 7.70 1.53 8.25
CA LEU A 220 8.56 1.03 7.18
C LEU A 220 8.67 2.00 6.00
N LEU A 221 7.55 2.61 5.57
CA LEU A 221 7.58 3.64 4.53
C LEU A 221 8.36 4.89 4.97
N THR A 222 8.23 5.28 6.25
CA THR A 222 8.98 6.39 6.85
C THR A 222 10.48 6.08 6.86
N LEU A 223 10.87 4.85 7.20
CA LEU A 223 12.27 4.41 7.11
C LEU A 223 12.79 4.47 5.67
N ILE A 224 12.01 4.01 4.69
CA ILE A 224 12.38 4.05 3.27
C ILE A 224 12.63 5.48 2.80
N ILE A 225 11.70 6.40 3.06
CA ILE A 225 11.89 7.79 2.63
C ILE A 225 13.02 8.49 3.40
N LEU A 226 13.26 8.15 4.66
CA LEU A 226 14.42 8.65 5.40
C LEU A 226 15.73 8.18 4.77
N MET A 227 15.83 6.90 4.39
CA MET A 227 17.01 6.38 3.66
C MET A 227 17.23 7.16 2.36
N LEU A 228 16.17 7.38 1.58
CA LEU A 228 16.23 8.14 0.34
C LEU A 228 16.76 9.56 0.57
N LEU A 229 16.22 10.27 1.57
CA LEU A 229 16.64 11.63 1.88
C LEU A 229 18.07 11.70 2.42
N LEU A 230 18.49 10.73 3.24
CA LEU A 230 19.83 10.69 3.84
C LEU A 230 20.93 10.29 2.86
N ILE A 231 20.60 9.61 1.76
CA ILE A 231 21.58 9.12 0.79
C ILE A 231 21.56 9.97 -0.48
N LEU A 232 20.37 10.21 -1.03
CA LEU A 232 20.18 10.94 -2.29
C LEU A 232 19.92 12.44 -2.07
N GLY A 233 19.35 12.81 -0.92
CA GLY A 233 18.80 14.15 -0.71
C GLY A 233 17.47 14.37 -1.42
N ALA A 234 16.73 15.40 -0.97
CA ALA A 234 15.41 15.73 -1.53
C ALA A 234 15.43 16.08 -3.04
N PRO A 235 16.38 16.88 -3.57
CA PRO A 235 16.35 17.29 -4.98
C PRO A 235 16.56 16.15 -5.97
N ILE A 236 17.30 15.11 -5.57
CA ILE A 236 17.48 13.91 -6.39
C ILE A 236 16.24 13.02 -6.24
N THR A 237 15.79 12.79 -5.00
CA THR A 237 14.64 11.92 -4.71
C THR A 237 13.36 12.36 -5.43
N GLU A 238 13.08 13.66 -5.51
CA GLU A 238 11.86 14.18 -6.17
C GLU A 238 11.83 13.94 -7.70
N ARG A 239 13.01 13.80 -8.32
CA ARG A 239 13.14 13.65 -9.79
C ARG A 239 13.16 12.19 -10.23
N MET A 240 13.31 11.26 -9.29
CA MET A 240 13.31 9.84 -9.58
C MET A 240 11.88 9.34 -9.79
N MET A 241 11.66 8.61 -10.88
CA MET A 241 10.37 7.94 -11.12
C MET A 241 10.14 6.79 -10.13
N TYR A 242 11.22 6.08 -9.78
CA TYR A 242 11.25 4.90 -8.92
C TYR A 242 12.35 5.02 -7.84
N PRO A 243 12.26 5.98 -6.91
CA PRO A 243 13.34 6.32 -5.98
C PRO A 243 13.82 5.12 -5.14
N THR A 244 12.89 4.29 -4.65
CA THR A 244 13.24 3.12 -3.82
C THR A 244 14.04 2.08 -4.59
N TYR A 245 13.76 1.90 -5.89
CA TYR A 245 14.55 1.01 -6.75
C TYR A 245 15.94 1.59 -7.02
N GLU A 246 16.05 2.90 -7.24
CA GLU A 246 17.35 3.57 -7.41
C GLU A 246 18.20 3.50 -6.15
N LEU A 247 17.60 3.63 -4.96
CA LEU A 247 18.28 3.38 -3.70
C LEU A 247 18.86 1.97 -3.63
N VAL A 248 18.08 0.98 -4.06
CA VAL A 248 18.51 -0.42 -4.11
C VAL A 248 19.67 -0.61 -5.09
N ARG A 249 19.68 0.08 -6.23
CA ARG A 249 20.79 0.01 -7.20
C ARG A 249 22.09 0.62 -6.67
N GLN A 250 22.01 1.50 -5.69
CA GLN A 250 23.21 2.06 -5.04
C GLN A 250 23.83 1.11 -4.00
N LEU A 251 23.13 0.04 -3.63
CA LEU A 251 23.66 -0.98 -2.70
C LEU A 251 24.83 -1.73 -3.34
N ARG A 252 26.06 -1.29 -3.08
CA ARG A 252 27.27 -2.03 -3.41
C ARG A 252 27.63 -2.96 -2.26
N VAL A 253 27.03 -4.16 -2.24
CA VAL A 253 27.24 -5.12 -1.15
C VAL A 253 28.61 -5.81 -1.28
N THR A 254 29.02 -6.21 -2.50
CA THR A 254 30.33 -6.78 -2.83
C THR A 254 30.65 -6.56 -4.31
N ASP A 255 31.93 -6.59 -4.69
CA ASP A 255 32.41 -6.47 -6.09
C ASP A 255 31.93 -7.62 -7.02
N PHE A 256 31.28 -8.65 -6.47
CA PHE A 256 30.77 -9.82 -7.21
C PHE A 256 29.25 -9.78 -7.44
N LEU A 257 28.50 -8.96 -6.69
CA LEU A 257 27.04 -8.89 -6.74
C LEU A 257 26.54 -7.59 -7.41
N ASP A 258 26.96 -7.36 -8.66
CA ASP A 258 26.62 -6.17 -9.45
C ASP A 258 25.13 -5.99 -9.79
N ARG A 259 24.30 -7.03 -9.58
CA ARG A 259 22.85 -7.04 -9.89
C ARG A 259 21.98 -7.41 -8.69
N PHE A 260 22.36 -6.95 -7.49
CA PHE A 260 21.60 -7.19 -6.26
C PHE A 260 20.17 -6.61 -6.33
N ASP A 261 19.98 -5.58 -7.16
CA ASP A 261 18.69 -4.96 -7.43
C ASP A 261 17.65 -5.94 -8.02
N LEU A 262 18.07 -6.84 -8.92
CA LEU A 262 17.17 -7.83 -9.52
C LEU A 262 16.66 -8.85 -8.49
N ILE A 263 17.49 -9.22 -7.50
CA ILE A 263 17.09 -10.16 -6.43
C ILE A 263 15.99 -9.52 -5.58
N LEU A 264 16.17 -8.26 -5.20
CA LEU A 264 15.19 -7.54 -4.37
C LEU A 264 13.89 -7.29 -5.12
N VAL A 265 13.97 -6.95 -6.41
CA VAL A 265 12.77 -6.86 -7.26
C VAL A 265 12.08 -8.23 -7.37
N ALA A 266 12.82 -9.32 -7.58
CA ALA A 266 12.24 -10.66 -7.65
C ALA A 266 11.53 -11.08 -6.33
N LEU A 267 12.06 -10.67 -5.18
CA LEU A 267 11.42 -10.91 -3.88
C LEU A 267 10.17 -10.05 -3.66
N TRP A 268 10.17 -8.81 -4.12
CA TRP A 268 9.07 -7.88 -3.93
C TRP A 268 7.93 -8.03 -4.96
N PHE A 269 8.26 -8.34 -6.22
CA PHE A 269 7.31 -8.33 -7.33
C PHE A 269 6.09 -9.24 -7.13
N PRO A 270 6.23 -10.47 -6.59
CA PRO A 270 5.06 -11.31 -6.26
C PRO A 270 4.16 -10.68 -5.20
N ALA A 271 4.74 -9.97 -4.22
CA ALA A 271 3.97 -9.27 -3.19
C ALA A 271 3.23 -8.05 -3.79
N ALA A 272 3.81 -7.38 -4.79
CA ALA A 272 3.13 -6.34 -5.54
C ALA A 272 1.92 -6.88 -6.31
N LEU A 273 2.08 -7.99 -7.04
CA LEU A 273 0.97 -8.66 -7.73
C LEU A 273 -0.13 -9.12 -6.76
N LEU A 274 0.26 -9.57 -5.56
CA LEU A 274 -0.68 -9.90 -4.49
C LEU A 274 -1.49 -8.67 -4.05
N ASN A 275 -0.87 -7.50 -3.95
CA ASN A 275 -1.56 -6.26 -3.61
C ASN A 275 -2.68 -5.96 -4.65
N VAL A 276 -2.38 -6.06 -5.95
CA VAL A 276 -3.38 -5.93 -7.01
C VAL A 276 -4.50 -6.97 -6.89
N ALA A 277 -4.16 -8.22 -6.56
CA ALA A 277 -5.14 -9.28 -6.33
C ALA A 277 -6.07 -9.01 -5.14
N ILE A 278 -5.56 -8.39 -4.07
CA ILE A 278 -6.36 -7.92 -2.93
C ILE A 278 -7.31 -6.79 -3.38
N SER A 279 -6.80 -5.78 -4.10
CA SER A 279 -7.61 -4.69 -4.68
C SER A 279 -8.72 -5.23 -5.58
N TYR A 280 -8.44 -6.24 -6.42
CA TYR A 280 -9.44 -6.89 -7.27
C TYR A 280 -10.49 -7.64 -6.44
N THR A 281 -10.05 -8.38 -5.42
CA THR A 281 -10.95 -9.13 -4.54
C THR A 281 -11.91 -8.19 -3.80
N LEU A 282 -11.41 -7.06 -3.31
CA LEU A 282 -12.20 -6.00 -2.69
C LEU A 282 -13.25 -5.42 -3.65
N PHE A 283 -12.83 -5.08 -4.87
CA PHE A 283 -13.75 -4.59 -5.89
C PHE A 283 -14.89 -5.58 -6.16
N VAL A 284 -14.57 -6.87 -6.35
CA VAL A 284 -15.57 -7.92 -6.58
C VAL A 284 -16.47 -8.12 -5.35
N MET A 285 -15.93 -8.07 -4.13
CA MET A 285 -16.72 -8.18 -2.90
C MET A 285 -17.73 -7.04 -2.78
N VAL A 286 -17.31 -5.80 -3.06
CA VAL A 286 -18.20 -4.63 -3.02
C VAL A 286 -19.25 -4.69 -4.13
N LEU A 287 -18.85 -5.06 -5.35
CA LEU A 287 -19.78 -5.24 -6.48
C LEU A 287 -20.86 -6.29 -6.19
N ARG A 288 -20.48 -7.45 -5.62
CA ARG A 288 -21.44 -8.48 -5.23
C ARG A 288 -22.41 -7.99 -4.16
N ARG A 289 -21.93 -7.21 -3.19
CA ARG A 289 -22.77 -6.64 -2.12
C ARG A 289 -23.65 -5.49 -2.60
N SER A 290 -23.29 -4.78 -3.65
CA SER A 290 -24.13 -3.74 -4.27
C SER A 290 -25.14 -4.29 -5.29
N SER A 291 -24.90 -5.47 -5.86
CA SER A 291 -25.81 -6.12 -6.84
C SER A 291 -27.29 -6.30 -6.39
N PRO A 292 -27.63 -6.60 -5.11
CA PRO A 292 -29.03 -6.69 -4.68
C PRO A 292 -29.73 -5.33 -4.61
N LEU A 293 -28.99 -4.22 -4.73
CA LEU A 293 -29.50 -2.85 -4.59
C LEU A 293 -29.89 -2.21 -5.92
N PHE A 294 -29.45 -2.80 -7.04
CA PHE A 294 -29.84 -2.45 -8.39
C PHE A 294 -30.46 -3.68 -9.06
N PRO A 295 -31.69 -4.08 -8.68
CA PRO A 295 -32.38 -5.12 -9.43
C PRO A 295 -32.53 -4.59 -10.87
N VAL A 296 -31.83 -5.24 -11.80
CA VAL A 296 -32.15 -5.12 -13.21
C VAL A 296 -33.55 -5.71 -13.35
N LYS A 297 -34.53 -4.85 -13.61
CA LYS A 297 -35.90 -5.26 -13.93
C LYS A 297 -35.93 -5.96 -15.27
#